data_AF-A0A8J6K5T8-F1
#
_entry.id   AF-A0A8J6K5T8-F1
#
_cell.length_a   1.000
_cell.length_b   1.000
_cell.length_c   1.000
_cell.angle_alpha   90.00
_cell.angle_beta   90.00
_cell.angle_gamma   90.00
#
_symmetry.space_group_name_H-M   'P 1'
#
loop_
_entity.id
_entity.type
_entity.pdbx_description
1 polymer ?
#
loop_
_entity_poly.entity_id
_entity_poly.type
_entity_poly.pdbx_seq_one_letter_code
_entity_poly.pdbx_strand_id
1 'polypeptide(L)'
;MNIPYFAYIGFFMLSLAVFPSLSQKAPKKKNPGANGLLKVPGCCEEVKDLKVQIANLSSLLEELTKKQETDWVNVVMQVMKLESNHKQVENRITDAEEKYSEMNNRVDVLQSREQAAQTQTQTTADAIYDCSTLYEKNYKISGVYKMPANSFLGSPEMEVYCDMETHGGGWTLIQRRKVGLTSFNRDWKQYREGFGKIRGDFWLGNENIYRLTRRPTVLRVELEDWEGQVRYAEYAQFSIDNEQNSYRLFLGNYSGSSGRDSLRYHNNTAFSTKDKDNDKCLDDCAGLRKGGYWYNCCTDSNLNGNFYRNGDHNKHSDGISWYGWHGSTYSLKRVEMKIRAQDFQP
;
A
#
# COMPACT_ATOMS: atom_id res chain seq x y z
N MET A 1 14.69 -20.94 2.88
CA MET A 1 15.63 -21.04 1.74
C MET A 1 14.88 -20.60 0.49
N ASN A 2 15.04 -19.35 0.09
CA ASN A 2 14.87 -18.88 -1.29
C ASN A 2 15.51 -17.49 -1.37
N ILE A 3 16.38 -17.35 -2.37
CA ILE A 3 17.33 -16.27 -2.60
C ILE A 3 16.61 -15.16 -3.37
N PRO A 4 16.73 -13.87 -3.01
CA PRO A 4 16.17 -12.79 -3.82
C PRO A 4 17.14 -12.45 -4.97
N TYR A 5 16.63 -12.55 -6.19
CA TYR A 5 17.21 -11.92 -7.38
C TYR A 5 17.03 -10.39 -7.28
N PHE A 6 18.03 -9.68 -7.81
CA PHE A 6 18.12 -8.20 -7.94
C PHE A 6 18.69 -7.42 -6.75
N ALA A 7 19.96 -7.71 -6.46
CA ALA A 7 20.91 -6.70 -6.01
C ALA A 7 22.21 -6.82 -6.82
N TYR A 8 22.22 -6.32 -8.06
CA TYR A 8 23.46 -5.99 -8.78
C TYR A 8 23.21 -4.81 -9.72
N ILE A 9 22.96 -3.63 -9.14
CA ILE A 9 23.45 -2.38 -9.73
C ILE A 9 24.77 -2.08 -9.03
N GLY A 10 25.78 -2.88 -9.36
CA GLY A 10 27.16 -2.63 -9.01
C GLY A 10 27.81 -1.88 -10.16
N PHE A 11 28.29 -0.67 -9.88
CA PHE A 11 29.23 0.06 -10.71
C PHE A 11 30.36 -0.88 -11.18
N PHE A 12 30.31 -1.33 -12.43
CA PHE A 12 31.46 -1.89 -13.12
C PHE A 12 31.99 -0.82 -14.08
N MET A 13 32.80 0.09 -13.54
CA MET A 13 33.83 0.74 -14.34
C MET A 13 34.80 -0.36 -14.72
N LEU A 14 34.77 -0.80 -15.98
CA LEU A 14 35.82 -1.67 -16.51
C LEU A 14 37.15 -0.90 -16.38
N SER A 15 38.00 -1.36 -15.47
CA SER A 15 39.42 -1.10 -15.52
C SER A 15 39.94 -1.67 -16.84
N LEU A 16 40.35 -0.80 -17.74
CA LEU A 16 41.27 -1.15 -18.81
C LEU A 16 42.56 -1.64 -18.14
N ALA A 17 42.67 -2.95 -17.96
CA ALA A 17 43.94 -3.59 -17.66
C ALA A 17 44.83 -3.45 -18.89
N VAL A 18 45.64 -2.39 -18.88
CA VAL A 18 46.86 -2.29 -19.69
C VAL A 18 47.69 -3.54 -19.36
N PHE A 19 47.82 -4.46 -20.30
CA PHE A 19 48.79 -5.54 -20.20
C PHE A 19 50.19 -4.92 -20.04
N PRO A 20 50.97 -5.28 -19.02
CA PRO A 20 52.38 -4.90 -18.96
C PRO A 20 53.11 -5.60 -20.10
N SER A 21 53.85 -4.82 -20.87
CA SER A 21 54.86 -5.31 -21.81
C SER A 21 55.89 -6.17 -21.07
N LEU A 22 55.71 -7.49 -21.13
CA LEU A 22 56.72 -8.45 -20.69
C LEU A 22 57.85 -8.46 -21.72
N SER A 23 58.86 -7.62 -21.45
CA SER A 23 60.16 -7.62 -22.09
C SER A 23 60.86 -8.96 -21.85
N GLN A 24 60.72 -9.90 -22.78
CA GLN A 24 61.53 -11.11 -22.81
C GLN A 24 62.88 -10.77 -23.45
N LYS A 25 63.91 -10.70 -22.61
CA LYS A 25 65.32 -10.67 -23.01
C LYS A 25 65.62 -11.84 -23.94
N ALA A 26 66.21 -11.53 -25.10
CA ALA A 26 66.76 -12.52 -26.02
C ALA A 26 67.81 -13.40 -25.33
N PRO A 27 67.76 -14.74 -25.46
CA PRO A 27 68.85 -15.59 -25.02
C PRO A 27 69.98 -15.58 -26.05
N LYS A 28 71.21 -15.51 -25.52
CA LYS A 28 72.48 -15.47 -26.25
C LYS A 28 72.64 -16.66 -27.19
N LYS A 29 73.13 -16.39 -28.41
CA LYS A 29 73.73 -17.36 -29.34
C LYS A 29 74.75 -18.25 -28.62
N LYS A 30 74.55 -19.56 -28.65
CA LYS A 30 75.63 -20.56 -28.70
C LYS A 30 75.20 -21.68 -29.64
N ASN A 31 75.92 -21.84 -30.74
CA ASN A 31 75.88 -23.05 -31.56
C ASN A 31 76.42 -24.22 -30.75
N PRO A 32 75.84 -25.40 -30.91
CA PRO A 32 76.60 -26.46 -31.54
C PRO A 32 75.82 -27.08 -32.71
N GLY A 33 76.57 -27.53 -33.72
CA GLY A 33 76.01 -28.08 -34.94
C GLY A 33 75.14 -29.31 -34.70
N ALA A 34 74.16 -29.49 -35.57
CA ALA A 34 73.52 -30.76 -35.83
C ALA A 34 73.42 -30.94 -37.35
N ASN A 35 74.28 -31.81 -37.89
CA ASN A 35 73.88 -32.60 -39.06
C ASN A 35 72.89 -33.66 -38.54
N GLY A 36 71.68 -33.66 -39.06
CA GLY A 36 70.69 -34.66 -38.65
C GLY A 36 69.27 -34.23 -38.99
N LEU A 37 68.98 -34.21 -40.29
CA LEU A 37 67.63 -34.07 -40.84
C LEU A 37 66.77 -35.26 -40.37
N LEU A 38 65.77 -35.01 -39.53
CA LEU A 38 64.64 -35.92 -39.34
C LEU A 38 63.35 -35.14 -39.61
N LYS A 39 62.85 -35.30 -40.83
CA LYS A 39 61.57 -34.75 -41.31
C LYS A 39 60.42 -35.45 -40.58
N VAL A 40 59.57 -34.68 -39.91
CA VAL A 40 58.18 -35.07 -39.64
C VAL A 40 57.28 -34.23 -40.57
N PRO A 41 56.82 -34.78 -41.70
CA PRO A 41 56.05 -34.03 -42.69
C PRO A 41 54.54 -34.05 -42.36
N GLY A 42 54.14 -33.40 -41.26
CA GLY A 42 52.72 -33.28 -40.88
C GLY A 42 52.41 -32.15 -39.88
N CYS A 43 53.28 -31.88 -38.92
CA CYS A 43 53.02 -30.94 -37.82
C CYS A 43 52.94 -29.46 -38.25
N CYS A 44 53.59 -29.07 -39.34
CA CYS A 44 53.58 -27.67 -39.79
C CYS A 44 52.30 -27.25 -40.53
N GLU A 45 51.58 -28.17 -41.17
CA GLU A 45 50.32 -27.82 -41.86
C GLU A 45 49.16 -27.81 -40.86
N GLU A 46 49.09 -28.78 -39.94
CA GLU A 46 48.08 -28.78 -38.87
C GLU A 46 48.14 -27.53 -37.99
N VAL A 47 49.36 -27.07 -37.63
CA VAL A 47 49.54 -25.84 -36.85
C VAL A 47 49.15 -24.57 -37.62
N LYS A 48 49.29 -24.57 -38.96
CA LYS A 48 48.80 -23.46 -39.79
C LYS A 48 47.28 -23.46 -39.87
N ASP A 49 46.67 -24.62 -40.08
CA ASP A 49 45.21 -24.77 -40.12
C ASP A 49 44.57 -24.39 -38.77
N LEU A 50 45.15 -24.81 -37.65
CA LEU A 50 44.72 -24.40 -36.31
C LEU A 50 44.81 -22.89 -36.12
N LYS A 51 45.86 -22.22 -36.62
CA LYS A 51 45.97 -20.76 -36.56
C LYS A 51 44.90 -20.05 -37.37
N VAL A 52 44.56 -20.57 -38.56
CA VAL A 52 43.47 -20.04 -39.39
C VAL A 52 42.12 -20.23 -38.70
N GLN A 53 41.87 -21.39 -38.10
CA GLN A 53 40.65 -21.66 -37.35
C GLN A 53 40.52 -20.74 -36.13
N ILE A 54 41.60 -20.52 -35.38
CA ILE A 54 41.63 -19.59 -34.24
C ILE A 54 41.33 -18.16 -34.70
N ALA A 55 41.94 -17.70 -35.80
CA ALA A 55 41.67 -16.38 -36.35
C ALA A 55 40.20 -16.20 -36.77
N ASN A 56 39.61 -17.22 -37.41
CA ASN A 56 38.19 -17.20 -37.79
C ASN A 56 37.26 -17.18 -36.58
N LEU A 57 37.56 -17.98 -35.55
CA LEU A 57 36.80 -17.99 -34.29
C LEU A 57 36.92 -16.67 -33.53
N SER A 58 38.11 -16.05 -33.50
CA SER A 58 38.31 -14.73 -32.90
C SER A 58 37.49 -13.65 -33.63
N SER A 59 37.46 -13.70 -34.97
CA SER A 59 36.64 -12.79 -35.78
C SER A 59 35.14 -12.98 -35.50
N LEU A 60 34.67 -14.23 -35.45
CA LEU A 60 33.27 -14.54 -35.17
C LEU A 60 32.86 -14.10 -33.75
N LEU A 61 33.75 -14.26 -32.78
CA LEU A 61 33.52 -13.82 -31.40
C LEU A 61 33.41 -12.29 -31.33
N GLU A 62 34.23 -11.56 -32.07
CA GLU A 62 34.17 -10.10 -32.13
C GLU A 62 32.87 -9.62 -32.79
N GLU A 63 32.42 -10.28 -33.85
CA GLU A 63 31.12 -10.00 -34.49
C GLU A 63 29.93 -10.28 -33.56
N LEU A 64 29.94 -11.42 -32.86
CA LEU A 64 28.90 -11.77 -31.89
C LEU A 64 28.86 -10.79 -30.72
N THR A 65 30.02 -10.34 -30.25
CA THR A 65 30.12 -9.36 -29.16
C THR A 65 29.53 -8.00 -29.59
N LYS A 66 29.89 -7.52 -30.79
CA LYS A 66 29.31 -6.28 -31.36
C LYS A 66 27.81 -6.39 -31.57
N LYS A 67 27.33 -7.55 -32.02
CA LYS A 67 25.89 -7.82 -32.16
C LYS A 67 25.17 -7.82 -30.82
N GLN A 68 25.75 -8.46 -29.81
CA GLN A 68 25.21 -8.48 -28.44
C GLN A 68 25.12 -7.07 -27.84
N GLU A 69 26.14 -6.23 -28.02
CA GLU A 69 26.10 -4.84 -27.57
C GLU A 69 24.99 -4.04 -28.27
N THR A 70 24.84 -4.23 -29.58
CA THR A 70 23.79 -3.56 -30.37
C THR A 70 22.40 -4.00 -29.93
N ASP A 71 22.18 -5.30 -29.76
CA ASP A 71 20.90 -5.86 -29.33
C ASP A 71 20.57 -5.41 -27.89
N TRP A 72 21.56 -5.35 -27.01
CA TRP A 72 21.38 -4.84 -25.64
C TRP A 72 20.96 -3.38 -25.62
N VAL A 73 21.61 -2.52 -26.41
CA VAL A 73 21.24 -1.10 -26.54
C VAL A 73 19.80 -0.95 -27.05
N ASN A 74 19.39 -1.78 -28.02
CA ASN A 74 18.02 -1.80 -28.52
C ASN A 74 17.00 -2.18 -27.44
N VAL A 75 17.29 -3.20 -26.63
CA VAL A 75 16.42 -3.63 -25.51
C VAL A 75 16.31 -2.52 -24.47
N VAL A 76 17.43 -1.91 -24.07
CA VAL A 76 17.42 -0.82 -23.08
C VAL A 76 16.59 0.37 -23.57
N MET A 77 16.73 0.77 -24.83
CA MET A 77 15.91 1.84 -25.41
C MET A 77 14.41 1.50 -25.42
N GLN A 78 14.06 0.23 -25.70
CA GLN A 78 12.66 -0.21 -25.63
C GLN A 78 12.11 -0.16 -24.20
N VAL A 79 12.89 -0.59 -23.20
CA VAL A 79 12.51 -0.54 -21.78
C VAL A 79 12.30 0.90 -21.32
N MET A 80 13.22 1.82 -21.64
CA MET A 80 13.06 3.24 -21.30
C MET A 80 11.80 3.85 -21.92
N LYS A 81 11.47 3.45 -23.16
CA LYS A 81 10.22 3.88 -23.82
C LYS A 81 8.98 3.30 -23.14
N LEU A 82 9.02 2.03 -22.74
CA LEU A 82 7.96 1.38 -21.98
C LEU A 82 7.74 2.05 -20.61
N GLU A 83 8.80 2.38 -19.88
CA GLU A 83 8.72 3.08 -18.60
C GLU A 83 8.11 4.49 -18.75
N SER A 84 8.50 5.22 -19.80
CA SER A 84 7.93 6.52 -20.11
C SER A 84 6.42 6.42 -20.40
N ASN A 85 6.02 5.45 -21.23
CA ASN A 85 4.62 5.19 -21.54
C ASN A 85 3.83 4.78 -20.29
N HIS A 86 4.40 3.91 -19.44
CA HIS A 86 3.78 3.48 -18.19
C HIS A 86 3.50 4.69 -17.27
N LYS A 87 4.49 5.57 -17.09
CA LYS A 87 4.33 6.80 -16.31
C LYS A 87 3.26 7.73 -16.87
N GLN A 88 3.13 7.82 -18.20
CA GLN A 88 2.08 8.59 -18.84
C GLN A 88 0.69 7.99 -18.59
N VAL A 89 0.55 6.67 -18.63
CA VAL A 89 -0.71 5.97 -18.34
C VAL A 89 -1.12 6.15 -16.89
N GLU A 90 -0.18 6.01 -15.94
CA GLU A 90 -0.42 6.23 -14.50
C GLU A 90 -0.97 7.64 -14.20
N ASN A 91 -0.39 8.68 -14.81
CA ASN A 91 -0.89 10.05 -14.66
C ASN A 91 -2.32 10.18 -15.21
N ARG A 92 -2.61 9.55 -16.36
CA ARG A 92 -3.97 9.56 -16.94
C ARG A 92 -5.00 8.83 -16.08
N ILE A 93 -4.61 7.73 -15.42
CA ILE A 93 -5.48 7.01 -14.48
C ILE A 93 -5.79 7.91 -13.28
N THR A 94 -4.76 8.55 -12.71
CA THR A 94 -4.93 9.47 -11.57
C THR A 94 -5.88 10.61 -11.90
N ASP A 95 -5.71 11.27 -13.06
CA ASP A 95 -6.61 12.33 -13.52
C ASP A 95 -8.06 11.84 -13.74
N ALA A 96 -8.22 10.60 -14.24
CA ALA A 96 -9.54 10.01 -14.46
C ALA A 96 -10.25 9.69 -13.14
N GLU A 97 -9.51 9.19 -12.14
CA GLU A 97 -10.02 8.93 -10.79
C GLU A 97 -10.47 10.22 -10.10
N GLU A 98 -9.72 11.31 -10.25
CA GLU A 98 -10.09 12.62 -9.72
C GLU A 98 -11.38 13.16 -10.36
N LYS A 99 -11.48 13.10 -11.70
CA LYS A 99 -12.69 13.53 -12.42
C LYS A 99 -13.92 12.68 -12.10
N TYR A 100 -13.73 11.37 -11.95
CA TYR A 100 -14.81 10.47 -11.55
C TYR A 100 -15.32 10.81 -10.14
N SER A 101 -14.41 11.10 -9.21
CA SER A 101 -14.75 11.56 -7.87
C SER A 101 -15.55 12.88 -7.91
N GLU A 102 -15.16 13.83 -8.74
CA GLU A 102 -15.88 15.10 -8.91
C GLU A 102 -17.27 14.91 -9.52
N MET A 103 -17.39 14.08 -10.55
CA MET A 103 -18.68 13.79 -11.19
C MET A 103 -19.65 13.11 -10.23
N ASN A 104 -19.18 12.14 -9.44
CA ASN A 104 -19.99 11.53 -8.39
C ASN A 104 -20.40 12.54 -7.31
N ASN A 105 -19.58 13.54 -7.00
CA ASN A 105 -19.99 14.65 -6.10
C ASN A 105 -21.16 15.45 -6.66
N ARG A 106 -21.19 15.71 -7.98
CA ARG A 106 -22.26 16.49 -8.62
C ARG A 106 -23.58 15.72 -8.70
N VAL A 107 -23.53 14.41 -8.93
CA VAL A 107 -24.73 13.55 -9.00
C VAL A 107 -25.47 13.53 -7.66
N ASP A 108 -24.79 13.36 -6.52
CA ASP A 108 -25.51 13.32 -5.24
C ASP A 108 -25.97 14.70 -4.77
N VAL A 109 -25.35 15.81 -5.19
CA VAL A 109 -25.91 17.15 -4.92
C VAL A 109 -27.28 17.31 -5.59
N LEU A 110 -27.47 16.70 -6.75
CA LEU A 110 -28.76 16.67 -7.44
C LEU A 110 -29.73 15.70 -6.75
N GLN A 111 -29.29 14.49 -6.35
CA GLN A 111 -30.14 13.51 -5.64
C GLN A 111 -30.53 13.97 -4.22
N SER A 112 -29.62 14.61 -3.49
CA SER A 112 -29.87 15.13 -2.13
C SER A 112 -30.90 16.28 -2.13
N ARG A 113 -30.96 17.07 -3.21
CA ARG A 113 -31.96 18.13 -3.38
C ARG A 113 -33.36 17.58 -3.64
N GLU A 114 -33.44 16.43 -4.31
CA GLU A 114 -34.71 15.74 -4.58
C GLU A 114 -35.29 15.08 -3.33
N GLN A 115 -34.43 14.55 -2.45
CA GLN A 115 -34.84 13.86 -1.21
C GLN A 115 -35.10 14.81 -0.03
N ALA A 116 -34.45 15.99 0.02
CA ALA A 116 -34.72 17.02 1.03
C ALA A 116 -36.15 17.60 0.92
N ALA A 117 -36.81 17.45 -0.22
CA ALA A 117 -38.21 17.86 -0.41
C ALA A 117 -39.24 16.92 0.25
N GLN A 118 -38.82 15.75 0.77
CA GLN A 118 -39.72 14.69 1.25
C GLN A 118 -39.75 14.50 2.79
N THR A 119 -38.93 15.22 3.58
CA THR A 119 -38.80 14.92 5.02
C THR A 119 -39.40 16.01 5.91
N GLN A 120 -40.69 15.90 6.22
CA GLN A 120 -41.27 16.44 7.45
C GLN A 120 -41.79 15.28 8.31
N THR A 121 -41.49 15.35 9.61
CA THR A 121 -41.81 14.39 10.71
C THR A 121 -40.97 13.09 10.66
N GLN A 122 -40.23 12.67 11.69
CA GLN A 122 -40.63 12.53 13.10
C GLN A 122 -39.38 12.43 14.01
N THR A 123 -39.47 13.02 15.19
CA THR A 123 -38.50 13.00 16.29
C THR A 123 -38.55 11.70 17.10
N THR A 124 -37.41 11.00 17.20
CA THR A 124 -37.13 10.05 18.30
C THR A 124 -35.87 10.52 18.99
N ALA A 125 -36.03 11.12 20.18
CA ALA A 125 -34.98 11.82 20.91
C ALA A 125 -33.80 10.93 21.37
N ASP A 126 -33.91 9.60 21.25
CA ASP A 126 -32.89 8.64 21.68
C ASP A 126 -32.30 7.77 20.54
N ALA A 127 -32.71 7.97 19.29
CA ALA A 127 -32.18 7.17 18.18
C ALA A 127 -30.83 7.71 17.72
N ILE A 128 -29.76 6.93 17.88
CA ILE A 128 -28.51 7.14 17.14
C ILE A 128 -28.84 7.00 15.66
N TYR A 129 -28.64 8.07 14.90
CA TYR A 129 -28.94 8.11 13.47
C TYR A 129 -27.69 7.68 12.69
N ASP A 130 -27.75 6.49 12.09
CA ASP A 130 -26.67 5.92 11.30
C ASP A 130 -27.20 5.12 10.09
N CYS A 131 -26.29 4.51 9.33
CA CYS A 131 -26.67 3.80 8.11
C CYS A 131 -27.60 2.59 8.36
N SER A 132 -27.62 2.00 9.56
CA SER A 132 -28.54 0.90 9.87
C SER A 132 -29.97 1.43 9.97
N THR A 133 -30.15 2.58 10.63
CA THR A 133 -31.46 3.23 10.74
C THR A 133 -31.99 3.74 9.39
N LEU A 134 -31.10 4.20 8.50
CA LEU A 134 -31.47 4.53 7.12
C LEU A 134 -31.90 3.28 6.35
N TYR A 135 -31.17 2.18 6.52
CA TYR A 135 -31.48 0.94 5.84
C TYR A 135 -32.86 0.37 6.26
N GLU A 136 -33.23 0.48 7.53
CA GLU A 136 -34.57 0.14 8.05
C GLU A 136 -35.68 1.04 7.45
N LYS A 137 -35.36 2.31 7.17
CA LYS A 137 -36.24 3.25 6.45
C LYS A 137 -36.25 3.04 4.93
N ASN A 138 -35.78 1.89 4.46
CA ASN A 138 -35.77 1.49 3.06
C ASN A 138 -34.81 2.29 2.15
N TYR A 139 -33.79 2.95 2.71
CA TYR A 139 -32.68 3.52 1.94
C TYR A 139 -31.65 2.41 1.67
N LYS A 140 -31.72 1.79 0.49
CA LYS A 140 -30.95 0.57 0.14
C LYS A 140 -29.78 0.79 -0.82
N ILE A 141 -29.49 2.03 -1.19
CA ILE A 141 -28.45 2.36 -2.18
C ILE A 141 -27.17 2.76 -1.44
N SER A 142 -26.03 2.16 -1.80
CA SER A 142 -24.76 2.59 -1.24
C SER A 142 -24.41 4.00 -1.70
N GLY A 143 -23.96 4.87 -0.80
CA GLY A 143 -23.71 6.27 -1.15
C GLY A 143 -23.44 7.19 0.02
N VAL A 144 -23.33 8.49 -0.27
CA VAL A 144 -23.17 9.50 0.77
C VAL A 144 -24.54 9.92 1.29
N TYR A 145 -24.69 9.88 2.61
CA TYR A 145 -25.90 10.30 3.30
C TYR A 145 -25.60 11.42 4.29
N LYS A 146 -26.54 12.35 4.41
CA LYS A 146 -26.50 13.40 5.42
C LYS A 146 -27.25 12.95 6.67
N MET A 147 -26.55 12.95 7.79
CA MET A 147 -27.11 12.69 9.10
C MET A 147 -27.42 14.05 9.75
N PRO A 148 -28.69 14.30 10.09
CA PRO A 148 -29.11 15.59 10.64
C PRO A 148 -28.49 15.82 12.02
N ALA A 149 -28.28 17.10 12.35
CA ALA A 149 -27.91 17.48 13.70
C ALA A 149 -29.00 17.06 14.70
N ASN A 150 -28.59 16.61 15.88
CA ASN A 150 -29.48 16.36 17.01
C ASN A 150 -29.03 17.23 18.18
N SER A 151 -29.76 18.32 18.42
CA SER A 151 -29.48 19.29 19.48
C SER A 151 -29.60 18.69 20.89
N PHE A 152 -30.44 17.67 21.09
CA PHE A 152 -30.59 16.97 22.37
C PHE A 152 -29.38 16.08 22.67
N LEU A 153 -28.88 15.35 21.68
CA LEU A 153 -27.70 14.49 21.82
C LEU A 153 -26.37 15.24 21.61
N GLY A 154 -26.42 16.54 21.26
CA GLY A 154 -25.25 17.35 20.93
C GLY A 154 -24.51 16.90 19.67
N SER A 155 -25.16 16.16 18.76
CA SER A 155 -24.55 15.71 17.51
C SER A 155 -24.68 16.77 16.41
N PRO A 156 -23.57 17.19 15.77
CA PRO A 156 -23.66 18.08 14.62
C PRO A 156 -24.24 17.33 13.42
N GLU A 157 -24.58 18.08 12.39
CA GLU A 157 -24.81 17.50 11.07
C GLU A 157 -23.50 16.87 10.57
N MET A 158 -23.58 15.66 10.00
CA MET A 158 -22.42 14.96 9.47
C MET A 158 -22.76 14.20 8.19
N GLU A 159 -21.79 14.10 7.28
CA GLU A 159 -21.89 13.26 6.09
C GLU A 159 -21.19 11.94 6.34
N VAL A 160 -21.84 10.84 6.00
CA VAL A 160 -21.26 9.49 6.06
C VAL A 160 -21.40 8.77 4.74
N TYR A 161 -20.51 7.82 4.49
CA TYR A 161 -20.72 6.85 3.43
C TYR A 161 -21.42 5.62 4.01
N CYS A 162 -22.61 5.31 3.49
CA CYS A 162 -23.32 4.09 3.81
C CYS A 162 -23.04 3.01 2.77
N ASP A 163 -22.61 1.85 3.24
CA ASP A 163 -22.54 0.63 2.46
C ASP A 163 -23.79 -0.20 2.76
N MET A 164 -24.69 -0.22 1.76
CA MET A 164 -26.01 -0.84 1.86
C MET A 164 -26.06 -2.24 1.24
N GLU A 165 -24.90 -2.79 0.84
CA GLU A 165 -24.82 -4.04 0.09
C GLU A 165 -24.05 -5.11 0.85
N THR A 166 -22.89 -4.76 1.42
CA THR A 166 -21.99 -5.72 2.06
C THR A 166 -22.69 -6.44 3.21
N HIS A 167 -22.78 -7.77 3.16
CA HIS A 167 -23.37 -8.60 4.24
C HIS A 167 -24.73 -8.08 4.77
N GLY A 168 -25.63 -7.71 3.86
CA GLY A 168 -26.98 -7.21 4.21
C GLY A 168 -27.06 -5.70 4.47
N GLY A 169 -25.98 -4.95 4.23
CA GLY A 169 -26.01 -3.49 4.24
C GLY A 169 -26.10 -2.85 5.63
N GLY A 170 -26.48 -1.57 5.65
CA GLY A 170 -26.60 -0.79 6.89
C GLY A 170 -25.27 -0.41 7.54
N TRP A 171 -24.16 -0.50 6.82
CA TRP A 171 -22.83 -0.20 7.35
C TRP A 171 -22.50 1.29 7.23
N THR A 172 -22.04 1.89 8.33
CA THR A 172 -21.50 3.25 8.35
C THR A 172 -19.99 3.19 8.26
N LEU A 173 -19.39 3.73 7.20
CA LEU A 173 -17.93 3.77 7.08
C LEU A 173 -17.34 4.85 7.99
N ILE A 174 -16.32 4.47 8.76
CA ILE A 174 -15.60 5.35 9.67
C ILE A 174 -14.19 5.68 9.19
N GLN A 175 -13.63 4.86 8.30
CA GLN A 175 -12.34 5.07 7.67
C GLN A 175 -12.32 4.44 6.28
N ARG A 176 -11.63 5.09 5.35
CA ARG A 176 -11.34 4.53 4.03
C ARG A 176 -9.95 4.97 3.55
N ARG A 177 -9.18 4.01 3.03
CA ARG A 177 -7.94 4.19 2.26
C ARG A 177 -8.11 3.48 0.92
N LYS A 178 -7.93 4.18 -0.20
CA LYS A 178 -7.95 3.58 -1.54
C LYS A 178 -7.16 4.36 -2.59
N VAL A 179 -7.03 5.69 -2.46
CA VAL A 179 -6.38 6.54 -3.50
C VAL A 179 -4.95 6.94 -3.09
N GLY A 180 -4.74 7.21 -1.80
CA GLY A 180 -3.47 7.66 -1.24
C GLY A 180 -3.23 9.16 -1.33
N LEU A 181 -4.23 9.97 -1.68
CA LEU A 181 -4.09 11.43 -1.86
C LEU A 181 -4.24 12.22 -0.55
N THR A 182 -4.91 11.64 0.45
CA THR A 182 -5.06 12.29 1.76
C THR A 182 -3.97 11.79 2.69
N SER A 183 -3.16 12.71 3.22
CA SER A 183 -2.23 12.37 4.31
C SER A 183 -2.99 12.04 5.59
N PHE A 184 -2.61 10.95 6.27
CA PHE A 184 -3.12 10.55 7.58
C PHE A 184 -2.15 10.90 8.72
N ASN A 185 -1.00 11.50 8.43
CA ASN A 185 -0.09 12.03 9.45
C ASN A 185 -0.61 13.36 10.04
N ARG A 186 -1.73 13.28 10.75
CA ARG A 186 -2.54 14.39 11.25
C ARG A 186 -2.39 14.56 12.77
N ASP A 187 -2.70 15.76 13.23
CA ASP A 187 -2.68 16.09 14.66
C ASP A 187 -3.94 15.60 15.40
N TRP A 188 -3.95 15.74 16.73
CA TRP A 188 -5.05 15.30 17.59
C TRP A 188 -6.37 15.95 17.22
N LYS A 189 -6.35 17.26 16.96
CA LYS A 189 -7.55 18.03 16.61
C LYS A 189 -8.18 17.51 15.33
N GLN A 190 -7.37 17.27 14.30
CA GLN A 190 -7.81 16.72 13.03
C GLN A 190 -8.38 15.31 13.18
N TYR A 191 -7.75 14.44 13.97
CA TYR A 191 -8.28 13.10 14.24
C TYR A 191 -9.57 13.11 15.06
N ARG A 192 -9.71 14.08 15.97
CA ARG A 192 -10.95 14.33 16.73
C ARG A 192 -12.10 14.75 15.82
N GLU A 193 -11.87 15.74 14.96
CA GLU A 193 -12.89 16.37 14.12
C GLU A 193 -13.21 15.54 12.86
N GLY A 194 -12.23 14.80 12.35
CA GLY A 194 -12.31 14.11 11.06
C GLY A 194 -11.63 14.89 9.94
N PHE A 195 -11.25 14.19 8.87
CA PHE A 195 -10.59 14.79 7.71
C PHE A 195 -10.71 13.92 6.46
N GLY A 196 -10.38 14.51 5.31
CA GLY A 196 -10.42 13.85 4.02
C GLY A 196 -11.72 14.10 3.28
N LYS A 197 -12.05 13.23 2.32
CA LYS A 197 -13.27 13.33 1.51
C LYS A 197 -14.04 12.02 1.63
N ILE A 198 -15.32 12.07 1.99
CA ILE A 198 -16.16 10.87 2.22
C ILE A 198 -16.16 9.90 1.01
N ARG A 199 -16.08 10.42 -0.23
CA ARG A 199 -15.94 9.60 -1.45
C ARG A 199 -14.51 9.11 -1.76
N GLY A 200 -13.50 9.73 -1.17
CA GLY A 200 -12.08 9.42 -1.33
C GLY A 200 -11.52 8.71 -0.11
N ASP A 201 -10.32 9.12 0.32
CA ASP A 201 -9.75 8.68 1.60
C ASP A 201 -10.21 9.62 2.71
N PHE A 202 -10.62 9.07 3.85
CA PHE A 202 -11.08 9.86 4.99
C PHE A 202 -10.97 9.13 6.33
N TRP A 203 -11.00 9.93 7.38
CA TRP A 203 -11.25 9.52 8.77
C TRP A 203 -12.47 10.29 9.27
N LEU A 204 -13.48 9.58 9.78
CA LEU A 204 -14.76 10.19 10.16
C LEU A 204 -14.65 11.16 11.36
N GLY A 205 -13.61 10.99 12.19
CA GLY A 205 -13.40 11.77 13.40
C GLY A 205 -13.71 10.95 14.65
N ASN A 206 -12.81 10.98 15.63
CA ASN A 206 -12.94 10.19 16.86
C ASN A 206 -14.18 10.59 17.65
N GLU A 207 -14.55 11.88 17.66
CA GLU A 207 -15.75 12.34 18.36
C GLU A 207 -17.04 11.77 17.72
N ASN A 208 -17.07 11.66 16.39
CA ASN A 208 -18.19 11.05 15.67
C ASN A 208 -18.25 9.53 15.90
N ILE A 209 -17.11 8.85 15.84
CA ILE A 209 -17.02 7.40 16.09
C ILE A 209 -17.44 7.09 17.53
N TYR A 210 -16.97 7.86 18.53
CA TYR A 210 -17.37 7.72 19.92
C TYR A 210 -18.90 7.74 20.05
N ARG A 211 -19.54 8.77 19.47
CA ARG A 211 -21.00 8.95 19.54
C ARG A 211 -21.77 7.79 18.91
N LEU A 212 -21.32 7.30 17.74
CA LEU A 212 -21.95 6.19 17.02
C LEU A 212 -21.80 4.86 17.78
N THR A 213 -20.69 4.69 18.51
CA THR A 213 -20.38 3.47 19.27
C THR A 213 -20.86 3.49 20.73
N ARG A 214 -21.69 4.48 21.13
CA ARG A 214 -22.35 4.48 22.46
C ARG A 214 -23.41 3.39 22.62
N ARG A 215 -23.83 2.77 21.51
CA ARG A 215 -24.67 1.58 21.50
C ARG A 215 -23.84 0.34 21.14
N PRO A 216 -24.30 -0.88 21.47
CA PRO A 216 -23.65 -2.11 21.02
C PRO A 216 -23.48 -2.12 19.49
N THR A 217 -22.22 -2.17 19.06
CA THR A 217 -21.81 -1.93 17.67
C THR A 217 -20.80 -2.99 17.26
N VAL A 218 -20.94 -3.51 16.04
CA VAL A 218 -19.94 -4.38 15.42
C VAL A 218 -19.01 -3.57 14.53
N LEU A 219 -17.74 -3.97 14.47
CA LEU A 219 -16.76 -3.43 13.52
C LEU A 219 -16.44 -4.48 12.48
N ARG A 220 -16.42 -4.07 11.21
CA ARG A 220 -15.85 -4.81 10.10
C ARG A 220 -14.71 -4.01 9.48
N VAL A 221 -13.58 -4.67 9.27
CA VAL A 221 -12.42 -4.15 8.55
C VAL A 221 -12.24 -4.97 7.29
N GLU A 222 -12.32 -4.33 6.13
CA GLU A 222 -12.06 -4.95 4.83
C GLU A 222 -10.70 -4.52 4.30
N LEU A 223 -9.94 -5.48 3.79
CA LEU A 223 -8.56 -5.34 3.38
C LEU A 223 -8.41 -5.88 1.95
N GLU A 224 -7.78 -5.11 1.07
CA GLU A 224 -7.45 -5.52 -0.30
C GLU A 224 -5.96 -5.29 -0.55
N ASP A 225 -5.29 -6.31 -1.09
CA ASP A 225 -3.88 -6.24 -1.51
C ASP A 225 -3.74 -5.83 -2.98
N TRP A 226 -2.50 -5.68 -3.45
CA TRP A 226 -2.21 -5.23 -4.81
C TRP A 226 -2.44 -6.32 -5.86
N GLU A 227 -2.53 -7.58 -5.44
CA GLU A 227 -2.89 -8.75 -6.24
C GLU A 227 -4.42 -8.96 -6.34
N GLY A 228 -5.21 -8.11 -5.69
CA GLY A 228 -6.68 -8.13 -5.72
C GLY A 228 -7.32 -9.15 -4.79
N GLN A 229 -6.56 -9.74 -3.87
CA GLN A 229 -7.13 -10.57 -2.81
C GLN A 229 -7.82 -9.69 -1.77
N VAL A 230 -9.01 -10.11 -1.36
CA VAL A 230 -9.79 -9.41 -0.34
C VAL A 230 -9.93 -10.30 0.90
N ARG A 231 -9.70 -9.71 2.07
CA ARG A 231 -9.91 -10.35 3.37
C ARG A 231 -10.66 -9.42 4.30
N TYR A 232 -11.18 -9.98 5.39
CA TYR A 232 -11.87 -9.17 6.39
C TYR A 232 -11.57 -9.64 7.81
N ALA A 233 -11.70 -8.69 8.75
CA ALA A 233 -11.72 -8.91 10.19
C ALA A 233 -13.02 -8.32 10.73
N GLU A 234 -13.73 -9.07 11.58
CA GLU A 234 -14.95 -8.63 12.24
C GLU A 234 -14.82 -8.78 13.75
N TYR A 235 -15.31 -7.78 14.47
CA TYR A 235 -15.32 -7.74 15.93
C TYR A 235 -16.76 -7.57 16.41
N ALA A 236 -17.22 -8.52 17.21
CA ALA A 236 -18.60 -8.58 17.71
C ALA A 236 -18.99 -7.40 18.61
N GLN A 237 -18.00 -6.67 19.13
CA GLN A 237 -18.18 -5.43 19.86
C GLN A 237 -17.04 -4.48 19.48
N PHE A 238 -17.38 -3.22 19.24
CA PHE A 238 -16.44 -2.13 18.99
C PHE A 238 -16.98 -0.87 19.64
N SER A 239 -16.17 -0.28 20.50
CA SER A 239 -16.41 1.06 21.01
C SER A 239 -15.11 1.77 21.27
N ILE A 240 -15.18 3.09 21.29
CA ILE A 240 -14.11 3.93 21.81
C ILE A 240 -14.64 4.76 22.97
N ASP A 241 -13.77 5.15 23.90
CA ASP A 241 -14.15 6.10 24.96
C ASP A 241 -14.23 7.54 24.45
N ASN A 242 -14.63 8.45 25.33
CA ASN A 242 -14.61 9.89 25.08
C ASN A 242 -13.18 10.48 25.02
N GLU A 243 -13.09 11.77 24.69
CA GLU A 243 -11.83 12.51 24.60
C GLU A 243 -11.04 12.55 25.92
N GLN A 244 -11.72 12.65 27.08
CA GLN A 244 -11.08 12.68 28.40
C GLN A 244 -10.31 11.38 28.70
N ASN A 245 -10.76 10.27 28.14
CA ASN A 245 -10.10 8.97 28.21
C ASN A 245 -9.31 8.64 26.94
N SER A 246 -8.95 9.68 26.17
CA SER A 246 -8.13 9.59 24.95
C SER A 246 -8.64 8.60 23.92
N TYR A 247 -9.97 8.52 23.72
CA TYR A 247 -10.62 7.67 22.71
C TYR A 247 -10.17 6.21 22.75
N ARG A 248 -9.97 5.67 23.96
CA ARG A 248 -9.50 4.31 24.20
C ARG A 248 -10.35 3.25 23.49
N LEU A 249 -9.70 2.29 22.83
CA LEU A 249 -10.36 1.24 22.05
C LEU A 249 -10.81 0.06 22.90
N PHE A 250 -12.02 -0.44 22.65
CA PHE A 250 -12.51 -1.72 23.14
C PHE A 250 -13.01 -2.61 22.00
N LEU A 251 -12.58 -3.87 22.03
CA LEU A 251 -12.91 -4.90 21.05
C LEU A 251 -13.47 -6.15 21.72
N GLY A 252 -14.54 -6.67 21.14
CA GLY A 252 -15.11 -7.98 21.44
C GLY A 252 -14.43 -9.12 20.69
N ASN A 253 -15.15 -10.23 20.54
CA ASN A 253 -14.65 -11.43 19.89
C ASN A 253 -14.37 -11.19 18.40
N TYR A 254 -13.21 -11.67 17.95
CA TYR A 254 -12.77 -11.61 16.57
C TYR A 254 -13.30 -12.80 15.75
N SER A 255 -13.60 -12.53 14.48
CA SER A 255 -13.82 -13.52 13.42
C SER A 255 -13.34 -12.98 12.08
N GLY A 256 -13.20 -13.84 11.07
CA GLY A 256 -12.91 -13.42 9.70
C GLY A 256 -11.73 -14.15 9.06
N SER A 257 -11.36 -13.69 7.86
CA SER A 257 -10.37 -14.32 6.99
C SER A 257 -9.04 -13.56 6.91
N SER A 258 -8.88 -12.48 7.68
CA SER A 258 -7.70 -11.59 7.68
C SER A 258 -6.36 -12.23 8.12
N GLY A 259 -6.33 -13.53 8.37
CA GLY A 259 -5.20 -14.22 8.98
C GLY A 259 -5.21 -14.07 10.51
N ARG A 260 -4.07 -13.72 11.10
CA ARG A 260 -4.00 -13.44 12.55
C ARG A 260 -4.73 -12.13 12.87
N ASP A 261 -5.41 -12.09 14.01
CA ASP A 261 -6.04 -10.88 14.53
C ASP A 261 -4.98 -9.83 14.91
N SER A 262 -4.80 -8.85 14.03
CA SER A 262 -3.81 -7.77 14.16
C SER A 262 -4.34 -6.53 14.88
N LEU A 263 -5.63 -6.48 15.24
CA LEU A 263 -6.20 -5.40 16.04
C LEU A 263 -6.28 -5.76 17.53
N ARG A 264 -6.24 -7.05 17.89
CA ARG A 264 -6.27 -7.50 19.30
C ARG A 264 -5.21 -6.85 20.18
N TYR A 265 -4.00 -6.66 19.65
CA TYR A 265 -2.88 -6.05 20.36
C TYR A 265 -3.14 -4.58 20.74
N HIS A 266 -4.11 -3.94 20.09
CA HIS A 266 -4.56 -2.57 20.31
C HIS A 266 -5.77 -2.48 21.25
N ASN A 267 -6.31 -3.61 21.71
CA ASN A 267 -7.43 -3.57 22.64
C ASN A 267 -7.01 -2.92 23.96
N ASN A 268 -7.84 -2.03 24.50
CA ASN A 268 -7.60 -1.30 25.73
C ASN A 268 -6.32 -0.42 25.70
N THR A 269 -6.03 0.19 24.55
CA THR A 269 -5.02 1.24 24.39
C THR A 269 -5.68 2.57 24.02
N ALA A 270 -5.05 3.67 24.42
CA ALA A 270 -5.49 5.01 24.08
C ALA A 270 -5.09 5.36 22.64
N PHE A 271 -5.82 6.29 22.03
CA PHE A 271 -5.46 6.83 20.73
C PHE A 271 -4.27 7.77 20.88
N SER A 272 -3.32 7.72 19.95
CA SER A 272 -2.15 8.61 19.92
C SER A 272 -2.01 9.27 18.55
N THR A 273 -1.51 10.49 18.52
CA THR A 273 -1.17 11.26 17.31
C THR A 273 0.21 11.88 17.48
N LYS A 274 0.78 12.42 16.39
CA LYS A 274 2.13 13.01 16.37
C LYS A 274 2.38 14.14 17.39
N ASP A 275 1.33 14.71 17.94
CA ASP A 275 1.31 15.83 18.89
C ASP A 275 0.69 15.46 20.25
N LYS A 276 0.21 14.22 20.41
CA LYS A 276 -0.35 13.72 21.67
C LYS A 276 -0.05 12.23 21.82
N ASP A 277 0.99 11.96 22.60
CA ASP A 277 1.42 10.61 22.94
C ASP A 277 0.60 10.05 24.12
N ASN A 278 -0.17 9.00 23.86
CA ASN A 278 -0.85 8.20 24.87
C ASN A 278 -0.53 6.69 24.72
N ASP A 279 0.55 6.36 24.00
CA ASP A 279 0.91 4.97 23.78
C ASP A 279 1.61 4.37 25.01
N LYS A 280 1.98 3.08 24.94
CA LYS A 280 2.58 2.35 26.09
C LYS A 280 4.08 2.14 25.89
N CYS A 281 4.67 2.78 24.88
CA CYS A 281 6.05 2.63 24.50
C CYS A 281 6.90 3.77 25.08
N LEU A 282 8.23 3.62 25.01
CA LEU A 282 9.15 4.72 25.31
C LEU A 282 9.37 5.63 24.10
N ASP A 283 9.21 5.08 22.90
CA ASP A 283 9.32 5.80 21.63
C ASP A 283 7.96 6.35 21.20
N ASP A 284 7.93 7.51 20.54
CA ASP A 284 6.71 8.08 19.94
C ASP A 284 6.24 7.22 18.75
N CYS A 285 5.29 6.32 19.00
CA CYS A 285 4.81 5.40 17.97
C CYS A 285 4.08 6.14 16.83
N ALA A 286 3.35 7.21 17.13
CA ALA A 286 2.67 7.99 16.09
C ALA A 286 3.68 8.71 15.18
N GLY A 287 4.75 9.25 15.78
CA GLY A 287 5.89 9.82 15.07
C GLY A 287 6.61 8.80 14.19
N LEU A 288 6.74 7.55 14.61
CA LEU A 288 7.38 6.47 13.84
C LEU A 288 6.48 5.89 12.74
N ARG A 289 5.20 5.65 13.03
CA ARG A 289 4.24 4.94 12.14
C ARG A 289 3.43 5.87 11.23
N LYS A 290 3.58 7.19 11.40
CA LYS A 290 3.07 8.24 10.50
C LYS A 290 1.54 8.27 10.35
N GLY A 291 0.82 7.95 11.42
CA GLY A 291 -0.63 8.03 11.49
C GLY A 291 -1.12 8.13 12.93
N GLY A 292 -2.36 8.56 13.13
CA GLY A 292 -3.05 8.46 14.41
C GLY A 292 -3.71 7.09 14.57
N TYR A 293 -3.46 6.42 15.69
CA TYR A 293 -3.96 5.06 15.94
C TYR A 293 -3.95 4.72 17.43
N TRP A 294 -4.57 3.59 17.79
CA TRP A 294 -4.53 3.05 19.15
C TRP A 294 -3.22 2.30 19.42
N TYR A 295 -2.08 2.99 19.34
CA TYR A 295 -0.77 2.34 19.49
C TYR A 295 -0.57 1.72 20.88
N ASN A 296 0.19 0.63 20.89
CA ASN A 296 0.70 -0.03 22.10
C ASN A 296 2.21 0.18 22.17
N CYS A 297 3.05 -0.79 21.80
CA CYS A 297 4.51 -0.58 21.62
C CYS A 297 5.07 -1.43 20.46
N CYS A 298 4.86 -1.07 19.20
CA CYS A 298 3.95 0.00 18.74
C CYS A 298 2.66 -0.57 18.16
N THR A 299 2.76 -1.52 17.23
CA THR A 299 1.60 -1.91 16.42
C THR A 299 1.71 -3.28 15.78
N ASP A 300 0.58 -3.97 15.68
CA ASP A 300 0.35 -5.14 14.83
C ASP A 300 -0.58 -4.80 13.62
N SER A 301 -1.14 -3.59 13.56
CA SER A 301 -1.87 -3.03 12.40
C SER A 301 -1.72 -1.51 12.31
N ASN A 302 -1.44 -0.97 11.13
CA ASN A 302 -1.30 0.46 10.94
C ASN A 302 -2.17 0.98 9.79
N LEU A 303 -3.48 0.82 9.90
CA LEU A 303 -4.41 1.15 8.81
C LEU A 303 -4.42 2.65 8.44
N ASN A 304 -3.91 3.50 9.33
CA ASN A 304 -3.76 4.94 9.16
C ASN A 304 -2.34 5.36 8.74
N GLY A 305 -1.47 4.42 8.38
CA GLY A 305 -0.11 4.70 7.92
C GLY A 305 -0.03 5.37 6.54
N ASN A 306 1.21 5.52 6.07
CA ASN A 306 1.55 6.03 4.75
C ASN A 306 1.07 5.08 3.65
N PHE A 307 0.45 5.65 2.63
CA PHE A 307 0.02 4.89 1.46
C PHE A 307 1.22 4.64 0.54
N TYR A 308 1.65 3.38 0.41
CA TYR A 308 2.72 2.99 -0.52
C TYR A 308 2.11 2.21 -1.67
N ARG A 309 2.32 2.71 -2.89
CA ARG A 309 1.89 2.02 -4.11
C ARG A 309 2.70 0.74 -4.29
N ASN A 310 2.07 -0.30 -4.83
CA ASN A 310 2.66 -1.62 -5.12
C ASN A 310 3.06 -2.45 -3.90
N GLY A 311 2.57 -2.12 -2.70
CA GLY A 311 2.69 -2.98 -1.53
C GLY A 311 4.02 -2.86 -0.82
N ASP A 312 5.07 -3.43 -1.42
CA ASP A 312 6.37 -3.60 -0.77
C ASP A 312 7.06 -2.27 -0.46
N HIS A 313 7.50 -2.11 0.78
CA HIS A 313 8.30 -0.97 1.21
C HIS A 313 9.31 -1.36 2.30
N ASN A 314 10.46 -0.67 2.31
CA ASN A 314 11.54 -0.85 3.29
C ASN A 314 11.53 0.22 4.39
N LYS A 315 10.51 1.08 4.42
CA LYS A 315 10.39 2.21 5.36
C LYS A 315 9.71 1.77 6.66
N HIS A 316 10.51 1.63 7.72
CA HIS A 316 10.17 1.52 9.16
C HIS A 316 8.73 1.10 9.54
N SER A 317 8.16 0.12 8.86
CA SER A 317 6.76 -0.34 9.00
C SER A 317 5.73 0.78 9.19
N ASP A 318 5.88 1.88 8.46
CA ASP A 318 4.98 3.05 8.53
C ASP A 318 3.87 3.03 7.47
N GLY A 319 3.75 1.93 6.71
CA GLY A 319 2.72 1.71 5.70
C GLY A 319 1.36 1.32 6.28
N ILE A 320 0.37 1.13 5.38
CA ILE A 320 -0.97 0.62 5.69
C ILE A 320 -0.90 -0.89 5.90
N SER A 321 -0.54 -1.33 7.10
CA SER A 321 -0.20 -2.73 7.35
C SER A 321 -1.23 -3.48 8.19
N TRP A 322 -1.33 -4.79 7.92
CA TRP A 322 -2.01 -5.78 8.75
C TRP A 322 -1.07 -6.98 8.94
N TYR A 323 -0.41 -7.05 10.10
CA TYR A 323 0.70 -7.98 10.31
C TYR A 323 0.29 -9.45 10.16
N GLY A 324 -0.93 -9.79 10.57
CA GLY A 324 -1.46 -11.14 10.49
C GLY A 324 -1.64 -11.69 9.08
N TRP A 325 -1.46 -10.85 8.05
CA TRP A 325 -1.54 -11.23 6.66
C TRP A 325 -0.21 -11.04 5.92
N HIS A 326 0.21 -9.79 5.68
CA HIS A 326 1.39 -9.46 4.87
C HIS A 326 2.58 -8.96 5.70
N GLY A 327 2.49 -9.02 7.02
CA GLY A 327 3.54 -8.50 7.89
C GLY A 327 3.62 -6.98 7.88
N SER A 328 4.82 -6.46 8.11
CA SER A 328 5.06 -5.05 8.43
C SER A 328 5.68 -4.24 7.29
N THR A 329 6.10 -4.89 6.22
CA THR A 329 6.81 -4.31 5.07
C THR A 329 5.93 -4.21 3.83
N TYR A 330 4.63 -4.45 3.98
CA TYR A 330 3.64 -4.41 2.92
C TYR A 330 2.52 -3.43 3.27
N SER A 331 2.23 -2.52 2.35
CA SER A 331 1.17 -1.52 2.45
C SER A 331 -0.02 -1.92 1.60
N LEU A 332 -1.17 -2.15 2.23
CA LEU A 332 -2.40 -2.56 1.56
C LEU A 332 -2.88 -1.52 0.56
N LYS A 333 -3.48 -1.99 -0.54
CA LYS A 333 -4.01 -1.16 -1.63
C LYS A 333 -5.28 -0.44 -1.21
N ARG A 334 -6.20 -1.16 -0.54
CA ARG A 334 -7.45 -0.58 -0.04
C ARG A 334 -7.80 -1.14 1.33
N VAL A 335 -8.31 -0.26 2.19
CA VAL A 335 -8.82 -0.58 3.52
C VAL A 335 -10.10 0.19 3.77
N GLU A 336 -11.10 -0.45 4.35
CA GLU A 336 -12.29 0.20 4.88
C GLU A 336 -12.58 -0.30 6.28
N MET A 337 -12.76 0.63 7.23
CA MET A 337 -13.34 0.32 8.54
C MET A 337 -14.79 0.79 8.53
N LYS A 338 -15.72 -0.11 8.84
CA LYS A 338 -17.16 0.17 8.85
C LYS A 338 -17.83 -0.44 10.07
N ILE A 339 -18.83 0.25 10.60
CA ILE A 339 -19.53 -0.14 11.82
C ILE A 339 -21.03 -0.28 11.55
N ARG A 340 -21.70 -1.12 12.35
CA ARG A 340 -23.14 -1.35 12.28
C ARG A 340 -23.67 -1.73 13.65
N ALA A 341 -24.94 -1.42 13.92
CA ALA A 341 -25.60 -1.88 15.14
C ALA A 341 -25.46 -3.39 15.31
N GLN A 342 -25.22 -3.87 16.53
CA GLN A 342 -25.13 -5.31 16.79
C GLN A 342 -26.47 -6.03 16.63
N ASP A 343 -27.57 -5.35 16.94
CA ASP A 343 -28.95 -5.84 16.88
C ASP A 343 -29.59 -5.71 15.49
N PHE A 344 -28.88 -5.11 14.51
CA PHE A 344 -29.37 -4.92 13.16
C PHE A 344 -29.76 -6.24 12.48
N GLN A 345 -30.93 -6.24 11.83
CA GLN A 345 -31.43 -7.34 10.99
C GLN A 345 -31.64 -6.82 9.55
N PRO A 346 -30.97 -7.42 8.54
CA PRO A 346 -31.07 -7.01 7.14
C PRO A 346 -32.47 -7.12 6.50
#